data_AF-A0A3D5LA55-F1
#
_entry.id   AF-A0A3D5LA55-F1
#
_cell.length_a   1.000
_cell.length_b   1.000
_cell.length_c   1.000
_cell.angle_alpha   90.00
_cell.angle_beta   90.00
_cell.angle_gamma   90.00
#
_symmetry.space_group_name_H-M   'P 1'
#
loop_
_entity.id
_entity.type
_entity.pdbx_description
1 polymer ?
#
loop_
_entity_poly.entity_id
_entity_poly.type
_entity_poly.pdbx_seq_one_letter_code
_entity_poly.pdbx_strand_id
1 'polypeptide(L)'
;MKKKIMTLALTAAMAASMGMTAFAGQWVQNTTGWWWQEDNGSYPVSQWKWLDGNKDGIYECYAFDSNGYIYTNTTTPDGYTVNADGAWTIGNSVQLKYQKDMDSQNNSGNASDNNQSTSSDDSIVYTNEDMVGTFMTNDENREDYFELMVGAGDSIAAFYYDNDGDTHIYNFAKSSDTKYRDSSNSRNMTIVDYDTIIVNDKTYIRE
;
A
#
# COMPACT_ATOMS: atom_id res chain seq x y z
N MET A 1 -44.27 -5.15 19.72
CA MET A 1 -43.20 -4.24 19.24
C MET A 1 -42.22 -3.99 20.38
N LYS A 2 -40.91 -4.23 20.14
CA LYS A 2 -39.76 -3.39 20.55
C LYS A 2 -38.47 -4.20 20.35
N LYS A 3 -37.75 -3.86 19.27
CA LYS A 3 -36.35 -4.23 19.03
C LYS A 3 -35.46 -3.51 20.05
N LYS A 4 -34.40 -4.15 20.55
CA LYS A 4 -33.25 -3.45 21.14
C LYS A 4 -31.95 -4.15 20.75
N ILE A 5 -31.14 -3.40 20.02
CA ILE A 5 -29.76 -3.63 19.60
C ILE A 5 -28.86 -3.29 20.80
N MET A 6 -27.81 -4.07 21.05
CA MET A 6 -26.51 -3.56 21.52
C MET A 6 -25.54 -4.74 21.68
N THR A 7 -24.54 -4.84 20.80
CA THR A 7 -23.31 -5.58 21.13
C THR A 7 -22.16 -4.63 20.87
N LEU A 8 -21.66 -4.07 21.97
CA LEU A 8 -20.44 -3.30 22.08
C LEU A 8 -19.37 -4.29 22.53
N ALA A 9 -18.30 -4.48 21.75
CA ALA A 9 -17.10 -5.14 22.20
C ALA A 9 -15.90 -4.43 21.57
N LEU A 10 -15.49 -3.36 22.26
CA LEU A 10 -14.25 -2.63 22.02
C LEU A 10 -13.13 -3.47 22.63
N THR A 11 -12.40 -4.24 21.83
CA THR A 11 -11.26 -5.02 22.33
C THR A 11 -10.02 -4.15 22.28
N ALA A 12 -9.76 -3.46 23.39
CA ALA A 12 -8.46 -2.85 23.67
C ALA A 12 -7.51 -3.93 24.23
N ALA A 13 -6.56 -4.36 23.41
CA ALA A 13 -5.30 -5.01 23.81
C ALA A 13 -4.40 -4.88 22.57
N MET A 14 -3.13 -4.46 22.64
CA MET A 14 -2.09 -5.18 23.35
C MET A 14 -0.94 -4.28 23.81
N ALA A 15 -0.28 -4.77 24.85
CA ALA A 15 0.78 -4.14 25.60
C ALA A 15 2.15 -4.19 24.90
N ALA A 16 3.01 -3.30 25.37
CA ALA A 16 4.40 -3.07 25.01
C ALA A 16 5.27 -4.32 24.80
N SER A 17 6.08 -4.28 23.75
CA SER A 17 7.39 -4.94 23.68
C SER A 17 8.43 -3.90 23.25
N MET A 18 9.54 -3.88 23.99
CA MET A 18 10.59 -2.87 23.89
C MET A 18 11.56 -3.18 22.75
N GLY A 19 12.03 -2.11 22.10
CA GLY A 19 13.42 -2.02 21.65
C GLY A 19 13.64 -2.13 20.15
N MET A 20 13.37 -1.04 19.43
CA MET A 20 14.25 -0.35 18.47
C MET A 20 13.73 1.09 18.41
N THR A 21 14.60 2.09 18.28
CA THR A 21 14.20 3.51 18.28
C THR A 21 13.51 3.86 16.96
N ALA A 22 12.26 3.42 16.79
CA ALA A 22 11.35 3.93 15.80
C ALA A 22 10.69 5.19 16.37
N PHE A 23 10.56 6.25 15.57
CA PHE A 23 9.69 7.37 15.88
C PHE A 23 8.24 6.85 15.86
N ALA A 24 7.81 6.25 16.96
CA ALA A 24 6.58 5.46 17.02
C ALA A 24 5.51 6.32 17.65
N GLY A 25 4.91 7.20 16.84
CA GLY A 25 3.72 7.91 17.24
C GLY A 25 2.55 6.98 17.61
N GLN A 26 1.46 7.57 18.06
CA GLN A 26 0.26 6.87 18.53
C GLN A 26 -1.00 7.45 17.88
N TRP A 27 -1.97 6.57 17.63
CA TRP A 27 -3.31 6.98 17.24
C TRP A 27 -4.03 7.61 18.43
N VAL A 28 -4.59 8.79 18.21
CA VAL A 28 -5.41 9.50 19.19
C VAL A 28 -6.77 9.83 18.56
N GLN A 29 -7.84 9.72 19.35
CA GLN A 29 -9.22 9.95 18.90
C GLN A 29 -9.93 10.95 19.79
N ASN A 30 -10.78 11.77 19.19
CA ASN A 30 -11.76 12.60 19.89
C ASN A 30 -13.10 12.60 19.13
N THR A 31 -14.00 13.51 19.50
CA THR A 31 -15.33 13.65 18.88
C THR A 31 -15.30 14.11 17.41
N THR A 32 -14.19 14.67 16.96
CA THR A 32 -14.00 15.19 15.60
C THR A 32 -13.45 14.11 14.67
N GLY A 33 -12.50 13.31 15.15
CA GLY A 33 -11.90 12.24 14.35
C GLY A 33 -10.65 11.65 15.00
N TRP A 34 -9.90 10.92 14.19
CA TRP A 34 -8.61 10.33 14.52
C TRP A 34 -7.46 11.21 14.01
N TRP A 35 -6.37 11.27 14.77
CA TRP A 35 -5.11 11.87 14.34
C TRP A 35 -3.94 11.04 14.86
N TRP A 36 -2.76 11.27 14.27
CA TRP A 36 -1.52 10.64 14.68
C TRP A 36 -0.69 11.61 15.52
N GLN A 37 -0.25 11.20 16.71
CA GLN A 37 0.65 11.98 17.55
C GLN A 37 2.03 11.35 17.56
N GLU A 38 3.04 12.06 17.05
CA GLU A 38 4.44 11.66 17.10
C GLU A 38 5.00 11.70 18.54
N ASP A 39 6.10 10.98 18.79
CA ASP A 39 6.79 10.95 20.09
C ASP A 39 7.24 12.33 20.59
N ASN A 40 7.55 13.25 19.68
CA ASN A 40 7.93 14.62 20.01
C ASN A 40 6.72 15.53 20.31
N GLY A 41 5.50 14.97 20.31
CA GLY A 41 4.23 15.67 20.53
C GLY A 41 3.69 16.42 19.30
N SER A 42 4.41 16.41 18.16
CA SER A 42 3.91 16.94 16.89
C SER A 42 2.94 15.98 16.22
N TYR A 43 2.28 16.44 15.16
CA TYR A 43 1.35 15.64 14.37
C TYR A 43 1.40 16.06 12.90
N PRO A 44 1.21 15.13 11.95
CA PRO A 44 1.16 15.45 10.53
C PRO A 44 -0.07 16.28 10.19
N VAL A 45 0.10 17.24 9.29
CA VAL A 45 -0.96 18.13 8.78
C VAL A 45 -0.82 18.29 7.27
N SER A 46 -1.94 18.34 6.55
CA SER A 46 -2.02 18.58 5.09
C SER A 46 -1.07 17.69 4.26
N GLN A 47 -0.96 16.42 4.60
CA GLN A 47 -0.01 15.51 3.97
C GLN A 47 -0.50 14.06 4.01
N TRP A 48 0.06 13.23 3.15
CA TRP A 48 -0.06 11.78 3.24
C TRP A 48 1.11 11.24 4.05
N LYS A 49 0.86 10.25 4.91
CA LYS A 49 1.91 9.60 5.67
C LYS A 49 1.66 8.10 5.76
N TRP A 50 2.72 7.35 5.49
CA TRP A 50 2.79 5.92 5.74
C TRP A 50 3.08 5.69 7.22
N LEU A 51 2.21 4.95 7.89
CA LEU A 51 2.28 4.70 9.32
C LEU A 51 2.08 3.22 9.59
N ASP A 52 2.96 2.65 10.41
CA ASP A 52 2.77 1.34 11.02
C ASP A 52 2.03 1.56 12.35
N GLY A 53 0.71 1.72 12.24
CA GLY A 53 -0.14 2.11 13.37
C GLY A 53 -0.33 1.00 14.40
N ASN A 54 -0.24 -0.25 13.96
CA ASN A 54 -0.47 -1.47 14.75
C ASN A 54 0.83 -2.21 15.14
N LYS A 55 1.98 -1.76 14.62
CA LYS A 55 3.33 -2.28 14.90
C LYS A 55 3.53 -3.71 14.41
N ASP A 56 2.89 -4.09 13.32
CA ASP A 56 3.05 -5.41 12.70
C ASP A 56 4.14 -5.43 11.60
N GLY A 57 4.74 -4.28 11.29
CA GLY A 57 5.74 -4.11 10.24
C GLY A 57 5.15 -3.82 8.86
N ILE A 58 3.82 -3.63 8.77
CA ILE A 58 3.07 -3.25 7.59
C ILE A 58 2.56 -1.82 7.79
N TYR A 59 2.97 -0.93 6.90
CA TYR A 59 2.60 0.47 6.92
C TYR A 59 1.40 0.70 6.02
N GLU A 60 0.40 1.43 6.50
CA GLU A 60 -0.68 1.93 5.64
C GLU A 60 -0.56 3.44 5.43
N CYS A 61 -1.09 3.93 4.32
CA CYS A 61 -1.02 5.34 3.98
C CYS A 61 -2.28 6.09 4.44
N TYR A 62 -2.12 7.18 5.17
CA TYR A 62 -3.23 7.99 5.69
C TYR A 62 -3.09 9.45 5.23
N ALA A 63 -4.19 10.06 4.81
CA ALA A 63 -4.26 11.46 4.45
C ALA A 63 -4.70 12.33 5.63
N PHE A 64 -3.93 13.37 5.95
CA PHE A 64 -4.19 14.30 7.04
C PHE A 64 -4.71 15.64 6.50
N ASP A 65 -5.80 16.14 7.10
CA ASP A 65 -6.39 17.43 6.78
C ASP A 65 -5.53 18.61 7.31
N SER A 66 -6.00 19.85 7.13
CA SER A 66 -5.31 21.05 7.62
C SER A 66 -5.19 21.14 9.14
N ASN A 67 -6.02 20.40 9.87
CA ASN A 67 -6.06 20.38 11.33
C ASN A 67 -5.33 19.16 11.92
N GLY A 68 -4.89 18.22 11.07
CA GLY A 68 -4.20 17.00 11.44
C GLY A 68 -5.10 15.79 11.67
N TYR A 69 -6.39 15.87 11.32
CA TYR A 69 -7.27 14.71 11.36
C TYR A 69 -7.17 13.90 10.07
N ILE A 70 -7.31 12.58 10.18
CA ILE A 70 -7.36 11.73 8.98
C ILE A 70 -8.71 11.85 8.27
N TYR A 71 -8.68 11.74 6.95
CA TYR A 71 -9.89 11.50 6.16
C TYR A 71 -10.35 10.06 6.37
N THR A 72 -11.66 9.83 6.50
CA THR A 72 -12.25 8.48 6.58
C THR A 72 -13.48 8.36 5.68
N ASN A 73 -13.65 7.19 5.06
CA ASN A 73 -14.77 6.81 4.19
C ASN A 73 -15.14 7.89 3.15
N THR A 74 -14.13 8.45 2.48
CA THR A 74 -14.33 9.62 1.61
C THR A 74 -13.30 9.66 0.49
N THR A 75 -13.53 10.56 -0.46
CA THR A 75 -12.52 10.97 -1.43
C THR A 75 -11.83 12.21 -0.90
N THR A 76 -10.50 12.17 -0.82
CA THR A 76 -9.66 13.29 -0.37
C THR A 76 -9.70 14.43 -1.41
N PRO A 77 -9.41 15.69 -1.03
CA PRO A 77 -9.49 16.83 -1.94
C PRO A 77 -8.60 16.74 -3.19
N ASP A 78 -7.53 15.95 -3.13
CA ASP A 78 -6.60 15.66 -4.23
C ASP A 78 -7.05 14.47 -5.13
N GLY A 79 -8.20 13.85 -4.82
CA GLY A 79 -8.87 12.89 -5.70
C GLY A 79 -8.60 11.41 -5.41
N TYR A 80 -7.91 11.08 -4.31
CA TYR A 80 -7.71 9.70 -3.87
C TYR A 80 -8.83 9.24 -2.94
N THR A 81 -9.03 7.92 -2.82
CA THR A 81 -10.10 7.35 -1.99
C THR A 81 -9.50 6.73 -0.73
N VAL A 82 -10.11 6.97 0.42
CA VAL A 82 -9.76 6.32 1.69
C VAL A 82 -10.93 5.47 2.19
N ASN A 83 -10.62 4.32 2.81
CA ASN A 83 -11.64 3.42 3.37
C ASN A 83 -12.22 3.96 4.71
N ALA A 84 -13.10 3.19 5.35
CA ALA A 84 -13.70 3.56 6.63
C ALA A 84 -12.70 3.75 7.78
N ASP A 85 -11.56 3.07 7.71
CA ASP A 85 -10.46 3.18 8.67
C ASP A 85 -9.51 4.35 8.34
N GLY A 86 -9.72 5.02 7.20
CA GLY A 86 -8.94 6.15 6.72
C GLY A 86 -7.68 5.77 5.94
N ALA A 87 -7.47 4.48 5.72
CA ALA A 87 -6.36 3.99 4.93
C ALA A 87 -6.62 4.24 3.44
N TRP A 88 -5.56 4.65 2.73
CA TRP A 88 -5.58 4.88 1.30
C TRP A 88 -5.99 3.61 0.55
N THR A 89 -6.90 3.77 -0.38
CA THR A 89 -7.35 2.69 -1.26
C THR A 89 -7.18 3.04 -2.72
N ILE A 90 -6.80 2.02 -3.48
CA ILE A 90 -6.92 2.01 -4.93
C ILE A 90 -7.79 0.80 -5.26
N GLY A 91 -8.85 1.02 -6.03
CA GLY A 91 -9.70 -0.09 -6.47
C GLY A 91 -10.46 -0.85 -5.36
N ASN A 92 -10.77 -0.19 -4.24
CA ASN A 92 -11.32 -0.78 -3.01
C ASN A 92 -10.33 -1.60 -2.15
N SER A 93 -9.04 -1.66 -2.50
CA SER A 93 -8.02 -2.33 -1.71
C SER A 93 -7.07 -1.35 -1.04
N VAL A 94 -6.76 -1.59 0.25
CA VAL A 94 -5.85 -0.78 1.04
C VAL A 94 -4.42 -0.89 0.49
N GLN A 95 -3.72 0.24 0.44
CA GLN A 95 -2.31 0.31 0.04
C GLN A 95 -1.42 0.07 1.26
N LEU A 96 -0.49 -0.89 1.13
CA LEU A 96 0.39 -1.37 2.19
C LEU A 96 1.85 -1.24 1.76
N LYS A 97 2.75 -1.00 2.71
CA LYS A 97 4.21 -1.05 2.51
C LYS A 97 4.87 -1.86 3.60
N TYR A 98 5.85 -2.68 3.29
CA TYR A 98 6.55 -3.48 4.28
C TYR A 98 7.79 -2.74 4.81
N GLN A 99 8.17 -2.96 6.07
CA GLN A 99 9.34 -2.32 6.70
C GLN A 99 10.63 -2.41 5.84
N LYS A 100 10.81 -3.51 5.09
CA LYS A 100 11.95 -3.72 4.18
C LYS A 100 12.06 -2.65 3.09
N ASP A 101 10.93 -2.09 2.66
CA ASP A 101 10.87 -1.01 1.67
C ASP A 101 11.13 0.37 2.29
N MET A 102 10.79 0.56 3.58
CA MET A 102 11.09 1.77 4.34
C MET A 102 12.59 1.92 4.63
N ASP A 103 13.28 0.82 4.96
CA ASP A 103 14.70 0.84 5.33
C ASP A 103 15.63 1.10 4.12
N SER A 104 15.17 0.79 2.92
CA SER A 104 15.90 1.07 1.67
C SER A 104 16.01 2.57 1.36
N GLN A 105 15.21 3.44 2.01
CA GLN A 105 15.33 4.90 1.89
C GLN A 105 16.32 5.53 2.88
N ASN A 106 16.79 4.81 3.92
CA ASN A 106 17.64 5.38 4.97
C ASN A 106 19.10 4.90 4.95
N ASN A 107 19.49 4.01 4.03
CA ASN A 107 20.87 3.55 3.94
C ASN A 107 21.66 4.24 2.82
N SER A 108 21.74 5.58 2.88
CA SER A 108 22.79 6.34 2.19
C SER A 108 24.12 6.19 2.96
N GLY A 109 24.70 4.99 2.91
CA GLY A 109 26.05 4.70 3.37
C GLY A 109 27.08 4.86 2.24
N ASN A 110 27.39 6.11 1.90
CA ASN A 110 28.66 6.58 1.32
C ASN A 110 29.40 5.65 0.31
N ALA A 111 29.17 5.86 -0.98
CA ALA A 111 30.17 5.60 -2.02
C ALA A 111 30.14 6.75 -3.05
N SER A 112 31.19 7.57 -3.04
CA SER A 112 31.50 8.55 -4.08
C SER A 112 31.42 7.92 -5.47
N ASP A 113 30.65 8.50 -6.38
CA ASP A 113 31.20 9.15 -7.57
C ASP A 113 30.13 9.88 -8.41
N ASN A 114 30.36 11.19 -8.54
CA ASN A 114 30.06 12.11 -9.65
C ASN A 114 28.69 12.12 -10.37
N ASN A 115 28.00 13.25 -10.13
CA ASN A 115 27.45 14.17 -11.13
C ASN A 115 26.16 13.76 -11.87
N GLN A 116 25.01 14.20 -11.34
CA GLN A 116 24.18 15.23 -11.98
C GLN A 116 23.05 15.62 -11.02
N SER A 117 23.15 16.80 -10.40
CA SER A 117 22.04 17.39 -9.65
C SER A 117 21.09 18.06 -10.63
N THR A 118 19.84 17.61 -10.71
CA THR A 118 18.68 18.47 -10.97
C THR A 118 17.38 17.70 -10.69
N SER A 119 16.72 18.05 -9.57
CA SER A 119 15.30 17.83 -9.21
C SER A 119 14.61 16.60 -9.80
N SER A 120 14.33 15.58 -8.99
CA SER A 120 13.41 14.52 -9.40
C SER A 120 12.69 13.96 -8.18
N ASP A 121 11.36 13.97 -8.26
CA ASP A 121 10.53 12.92 -7.68
C ASP A 121 11.25 11.59 -7.97
N ASP A 122 11.99 11.06 -6.99
CA ASP A 122 12.68 9.79 -7.12
C ASP A 122 11.63 8.69 -6.94
N SER A 123 10.65 8.66 -7.84
CA SER A 123 9.71 7.56 -7.95
C SER A 123 10.55 6.39 -8.43
N ILE A 124 10.88 5.48 -7.53
CA ILE A 124 11.56 4.23 -7.86
C ILE A 124 10.73 3.55 -8.97
N VAL A 125 11.24 3.54 -10.19
CA VAL A 125 10.59 2.88 -11.33
C VAL A 125 11.01 1.42 -11.30
N TYR A 126 10.14 0.57 -10.78
CA TYR A 126 10.34 -0.87 -10.81
C TYR A 126 10.22 -1.39 -12.24
N THR A 127 11.20 -2.19 -12.65
CA THR A 127 11.21 -2.83 -13.97
C THR A 127 10.41 -4.13 -13.96
N ASN A 128 10.14 -4.67 -15.15
CA ASN A 128 9.55 -6.01 -15.27
C ASN A 128 10.45 -7.11 -14.69
N GLU A 129 11.77 -6.91 -14.69
CA GLU A 129 12.74 -7.83 -14.09
C GLU A 129 12.63 -7.83 -12.55
N ASP A 130 12.41 -6.66 -11.94
CA ASP A 130 12.24 -6.54 -10.48
C ASP A 130 10.93 -7.19 -9.99
N MET A 131 9.91 -7.19 -10.86
CA MET A 131 8.56 -7.68 -10.54
C MET A 131 8.36 -9.17 -10.81
N VAL A 132 9.41 -9.93 -11.12
CA VAL A 132 9.31 -11.39 -11.22
C VAL A 132 9.03 -11.98 -9.83
N GLY A 133 7.96 -12.75 -9.69
CA GLY A 133 7.58 -13.36 -8.42
C GLY A 133 6.10 -13.73 -8.32
N THR A 134 5.73 -14.30 -7.18
CA THR A 134 4.36 -14.66 -6.83
C THR A 134 3.72 -13.51 -6.06
N PHE A 135 2.52 -13.09 -6.47
CA PHE A 135 1.72 -12.04 -5.86
C PHE A 135 0.34 -12.59 -5.51
N MET A 136 0.05 -12.70 -4.23
CA MET A 136 -1.17 -13.27 -3.67
C MET A 136 -2.21 -12.19 -3.37
N THR A 137 -3.49 -12.53 -3.49
CA THR A 137 -4.58 -11.67 -3.05
C THR A 137 -4.50 -11.36 -1.55
N ASN A 138 -4.88 -10.15 -1.15
CA ASN A 138 -5.00 -9.77 0.26
C ASN A 138 -6.41 -10.07 0.86
N ASP A 139 -7.21 -10.88 0.19
CA ASP A 139 -8.56 -11.27 0.64
C ASP A 139 -8.52 -12.64 1.33
N GLU A 140 -8.80 -12.69 2.63
CA GLU A 140 -8.79 -13.94 3.43
C GLU A 140 -9.72 -15.05 2.89
N ASN A 141 -10.69 -14.71 2.04
CA ASN A 141 -11.64 -15.68 1.47
C ASN A 141 -11.27 -16.15 0.06
N ARG A 142 -10.13 -15.70 -0.46
CA ARG A 142 -9.66 -16.08 -1.78
C ARG A 142 -8.19 -16.49 -1.70
N GLU A 143 -7.83 -17.47 -2.51
CA GLU A 143 -6.43 -17.86 -2.68
C GLU A 143 -5.94 -17.58 -4.10
N ASP A 144 -6.52 -16.58 -4.79
CA ASP A 144 -6.09 -16.22 -6.13
C ASP A 144 -4.73 -15.50 -6.12
N TYR A 145 -3.85 -15.86 -7.05
CA TYR A 145 -2.50 -15.30 -7.14
C TYR A 145 -2.02 -15.16 -8.58
N PHE A 146 -1.10 -14.22 -8.77
CA PHE A 146 -0.36 -14.01 -10.00
C PHE A 146 1.08 -14.48 -9.84
N GLU A 147 1.58 -15.26 -10.79
CA GLU A 147 3.01 -15.52 -10.96
C GLU A 147 3.50 -14.68 -12.15
N LEU A 148 4.29 -13.65 -11.86
CA LEU A 148 4.82 -12.72 -12.83
C LEU A 148 6.19 -13.20 -13.34
N MET A 149 6.38 -13.11 -14.64
CA MET A 149 7.61 -13.46 -15.35
C MET A 149 7.99 -12.36 -16.34
N VAL A 150 9.28 -12.32 -16.70
CA VAL A 150 9.78 -11.40 -17.73
C VAL A 150 9.15 -11.75 -19.07
N GLY A 151 8.46 -10.78 -19.67
CA GLY A 151 7.93 -10.87 -21.04
C GLY A 151 8.94 -10.36 -22.07
N ALA A 152 8.51 -10.27 -23.33
CA ALA A 152 9.34 -9.69 -24.38
C ALA A 152 9.45 -8.15 -24.21
N GLY A 153 10.68 -7.63 -24.27
CA GLY A 153 10.95 -6.20 -24.04
C GLY A 153 10.56 -5.79 -22.62
N ASP A 154 9.80 -4.71 -22.50
CA ASP A 154 9.31 -4.22 -21.20
C ASP A 154 7.98 -4.88 -20.76
N SER A 155 7.56 -5.97 -21.41
CA SER A 155 6.30 -6.63 -21.07
C SER A 155 6.45 -7.55 -19.86
N ILE A 156 5.34 -7.88 -19.21
CA ILE A 156 5.24 -8.87 -18.14
C ILE A 156 4.33 -10.01 -18.61
N ALA A 157 4.84 -11.23 -18.57
CA ALA A 157 4.01 -12.43 -18.69
C ALA A 157 3.48 -12.78 -17.30
N ALA A 158 2.23 -13.21 -17.21
CA ALA A 158 1.62 -13.55 -15.94
C ALA A 158 0.78 -14.82 -16.03
N PHE A 159 1.01 -15.76 -15.12
CA PHE A 159 0.06 -16.82 -14.82
C PHE A 159 -0.84 -16.35 -13.69
N TYR A 160 -2.14 -16.51 -13.85
CA TYR A 160 -3.13 -16.21 -12.82
C TYR A 160 -3.82 -17.50 -12.46
N TYR A 161 -3.76 -17.85 -11.19
CA TYR A 161 -4.43 -19.00 -10.62
C TYR A 161 -5.61 -18.48 -9.84
N ASP A 162 -6.82 -18.85 -10.22
CA ASP A 162 -8.01 -18.46 -9.49
C ASP A 162 -8.30 -19.42 -8.32
N ASN A 163 -9.29 -19.05 -7.51
CA ASN A 163 -9.72 -19.83 -6.36
C ASN A 163 -10.34 -21.18 -6.73
N ASP A 164 -10.76 -21.36 -7.99
CA ASP A 164 -11.36 -22.59 -8.49
C ASP A 164 -10.29 -23.57 -9.02
N GLY A 165 -9.02 -23.12 -9.05
CA GLY A 165 -7.85 -23.89 -9.51
C GLY A 165 -7.59 -23.78 -11.00
N ASP A 166 -8.33 -22.93 -11.72
CA ASP A 166 -8.11 -22.69 -13.13
C ASP A 166 -6.92 -21.73 -13.33
N THR A 167 -6.10 -22.03 -14.35
CA THR A 167 -4.96 -21.21 -14.73
C THR A 167 -5.28 -20.37 -15.97
N HIS A 168 -5.05 -19.07 -15.86
CA HIS A 168 -5.15 -18.13 -16.95
C HIS A 168 -3.78 -17.53 -17.27
N ILE A 169 -3.52 -17.28 -18.55
CA ILE A 169 -2.25 -16.71 -19.00
C ILE A 169 -2.52 -15.32 -19.58
N TYR A 170 -1.77 -14.34 -19.12
CA TYR A 170 -1.85 -12.95 -19.56
C TYR A 170 -0.50 -12.43 -20.04
N ASN A 171 -0.54 -11.50 -20.98
CA ASN A 171 0.64 -10.77 -21.41
C ASN A 171 0.38 -9.27 -21.32
N PHE A 172 0.99 -8.66 -20.32
CA PHE A 172 0.85 -7.24 -20.00
C PHE A 172 1.93 -6.42 -20.71
N ALA A 173 1.54 -5.64 -21.71
CA ALA A 173 2.41 -4.68 -22.37
C ALA A 173 2.51 -3.39 -21.54
N LYS A 174 3.72 -2.82 -21.43
CA LYS A 174 3.95 -1.55 -20.73
C LYS A 174 3.24 -0.41 -21.45
N SER A 175 2.44 0.35 -20.70
CA SER A 175 1.70 1.52 -21.16
C SER A 175 2.31 2.83 -20.63
N SER A 176 2.89 2.81 -19.43
CA SER A 176 3.68 3.89 -18.82
C SER A 176 4.61 3.29 -17.77
N ASP A 177 5.40 4.09 -17.07
CA ASP A 177 6.44 3.61 -16.14
C ASP A 177 5.95 2.54 -15.16
N THR A 178 4.78 2.75 -14.54
CA THR A 178 4.18 1.80 -13.59
C THR A 178 2.95 1.06 -14.11
N LYS A 179 2.47 1.35 -15.33
CA LYS A 179 1.18 0.84 -15.82
C LYS A 179 1.37 -0.09 -17.00
N TYR A 180 0.64 -1.20 -16.97
CA TYR A 180 0.66 -2.24 -17.97
C TYR A 180 -0.77 -2.63 -18.35
N ARG A 181 -0.93 -3.17 -19.56
CA ARG A 181 -2.24 -3.58 -20.09
C ARG A 181 -2.15 -4.89 -20.85
N ASP A 182 -3.13 -5.75 -20.65
CA ASP A 182 -3.21 -6.98 -21.44
C ASP A 182 -3.60 -6.68 -22.91
N SER A 183 -3.15 -7.56 -23.81
CA SER A 183 -3.42 -7.55 -25.24
C SER A 183 -4.90 -7.44 -25.62
N SER A 184 -5.81 -7.97 -24.78
CA SER A 184 -7.26 -7.85 -24.97
C SER A 184 -7.85 -6.51 -24.52
N ASN A 185 -7.05 -5.61 -23.93
CA ASN A 185 -7.46 -4.40 -23.20
C ASN A 185 -8.47 -4.64 -22.06
N SER A 186 -8.73 -5.89 -21.68
CA SER A 186 -9.70 -6.23 -20.62
C SER A 186 -9.09 -6.18 -19.22
N ARG A 187 -7.75 -6.09 -19.12
CA ARG A 187 -7.03 -6.03 -17.84
C ARG A 187 -6.02 -4.91 -17.80
N ASN A 188 -6.05 -4.14 -16.72
CA ASN A 188 -5.00 -3.18 -16.36
C ASN A 188 -4.21 -3.73 -15.18
N MET A 189 -2.90 -3.52 -15.21
CA MET A 189 -2.00 -3.81 -14.10
C MET A 189 -1.21 -2.56 -13.75
N THR A 190 -1.08 -2.25 -12.47
CA THR A 190 -0.25 -1.15 -11.96
C THR A 190 0.72 -1.70 -10.94
N ILE A 191 2.01 -1.44 -11.14
CA ILE A 191 3.02 -1.66 -10.11
C ILE A 191 2.94 -0.49 -9.14
N VAL A 192 2.72 -0.77 -7.87
CA VAL A 192 2.66 0.25 -6.82
C VAL A 192 4.03 0.41 -6.17
N ASP A 193 4.63 -0.71 -5.78
CA ASP A 193 5.98 -0.81 -5.25
C ASP A 193 6.59 -2.19 -5.51
N TYR A 194 7.68 -2.55 -4.82
CA TYR A 194 8.35 -3.83 -5.01
C TYR A 194 7.44 -5.01 -4.67
N ASP A 195 6.66 -4.90 -3.60
CA ASP A 195 5.85 -6.00 -3.08
C ASP A 195 4.40 -5.92 -3.55
N THR A 196 3.96 -4.82 -4.16
CA THR A 196 2.53 -4.59 -4.43
C THR A 196 2.23 -4.31 -5.91
N ILE A 197 1.29 -5.10 -6.44
CA ILE A 197 0.67 -4.85 -7.75
C ILE A 197 -0.84 -4.72 -7.61
N ILE A 198 -1.46 -4.00 -8.54
CA ILE A 198 -2.92 -3.90 -8.66
C ILE A 198 -3.33 -4.40 -10.02
N VAL A 199 -4.22 -5.38 -10.08
CA VAL A 199 -4.79 -5.90 -11.33
C VAL A 199 -6.31 -5.76 -11.30
N ASN A 200 -6.88 -4.99 -12.24
CA ASN A 200 -8.32 -4.71 -12.30
C ASN A 200 -8.90 -4.31 -10.94
N ASP A 201 -8.31 -3.28 -10.34
CA ASP A 201 -8.71 -2.71 -9.05
C ASP A 201 -8.45 -3.62 -7.83
N LYS A 202 -7.95 -4.85 -8.01
CA LYS A 202 -7.58 -5.72 -6.88
C LYS A 202 -6.09 -5.65 -6.57
N THR A 203 -5.76 -5.51 -5.30
CA THR A 203 -4.38 -5.57 -4.82
C THR A 203 -3.89 -7.01 -4.67
N TYR A 204 -2.69 -7.28 -5.16
CA TYR A 204 -1.93 -8.49 -4.92
C TYR A 204 -0.57 -8.13 -4.32
N ILE A 205 -0.12 -8.94 -3.37
CA ILE A 205 1.03 -8.71 -2.52
C ILE A 205 2.02 -9.85 -2.72
N ARG A 206 3.30 -9.53 -2.85
CA ARG A 206 4.38 -10.48 -3.05
C ARG A 206 4.47 -11.45 -1.86
N GLU A 207 4.63 -12.74 -2.16
CA GLU A 207 4.94 -13.79 -1.18
C GLU A 207 6.34 -13.67 -0.57
#